data_AF-A0A7V9PIT5-F1
#
_entry.id   AF-A0A7V9PIT5-F1
#
_cell.length_a   1.000
_cell.length_b   1.000
_cell.length_c   1.000
_cell.angle_alpha   90.00
_cell.angle_beta   90.00
_cell.angle_gamma   90.00
#
_symmetry.space_group_name_H-M   'P 1'
#
loop_
_entity.id
_entity.type
_entity.pdbx_description
1 polymer ?
#
loop_
_entity_poly.entity_id
_entity_poly.type
_entity_poly.pdbx_seq_one_letter_code
_entity_poly.pdbx_strand_id
1 'polypeptide(L)'
;GTIVPAGTYTLWTLPAESGAQLIINRQHGQWGTEYHAEQDLVRVPLTRTSLAEPVEQFTVVLEPAGNGGTLRMRWDTTEYSIPFTVK
;
A
#
# COMPACT_ATOMS: atom_id res chain seq x y z
N GLY A 1 -3.36 0.72 15.64
CA GLY A 1 -3.05 0.25 14.28
C GLY A 1 -4.09 -0.75 13.85
N THR A 2 -4.20 -1.00 12.56
CA THR A 2 -5.13 -1.99 11.99
C THR A 2 -4.46 -3.36 11.96
N ILE A 3 -5.11 -4.38 12.53
CA ILE A 3 -4.59 -5.75 12.55
C ILE A 3 -5.03 -6.47 11.28
N VAL A 4 -4.07 -7.04 10.57
CA VAL A 4 -4.30 -7.88 9.39
C VAL A 4 -3.87 -9.30 9.77
N PRO A 5 -4.79 -10.28 9.77
CA PRO A 5 -4.42 -11.67 10.01
C PRO A 5 -3.41 -12.17 8.97
N ALA A 6 -2.59 -13.15 9.34
CA ALA A 6 -1.73 -13.81 8.36
C ALA A 6 -2.58 -14.45 7.25
N GLY A 7 -2.19 -14.24 6.01
CA GLY A 7 -2.93 -14.72 4.85
C GLY A 7 -2.42 -14.14 3.54
N THR A 8 -3.09 -14.51 2.46
CA THR A 8 -2.84 -14.01 1.11
C THR A 8 -3.89 -12.97 0.76
N TYR A 9 -3.44 -11.81 0.28
CA TYR A 9 -4.28 -10.67 -0.05
C TYR A 9 -3.81 -10.02 -1.33
N THR A 10 -4.68 -9.23 -1.95
CA THR A 10 -4.28 -8.26 -2.99
C THR A 10 -4.20 -6.87 -2.39
N LEU A 11 -3.27 -6.06 -2.90
CA LEU A 11 -3.08 -4.67 -2.52
C LEU A 11 -3.65 -3.77 -3.61
N TRP A 12 -4.48 -2.81 -3.22
CA TRP A 12 -5.02 -1.79 -4.11
C TRP A 12 -4.76 -0.40 -3.54
N THR A 13 -4.66 0.59 -4.41
CA THR A 13 -4.50 1.99 -4.01
C THR A 13 -5.72 2.77 -4.45
N LEU A 14 -6.22 3.63 -3.56
CA LEU A 14 -7.26 4.61 -3.85
C LEU A 14 -6.65 6.01 -3.72
N PRO A 15 -6.21 6.63 -4.82
CA PRO A 15 -5.70 8.00 -4.82
C PRO A 15 -6.80 9.01 -4.45
N ALA A 16 -6.43 10.07 -3.75
CA ALA A 16 -7.28 11.22 -3.44
C ALA A 16 -6.46 12.52 -3.52
N GLU A 17 -7.13 13.67 -3.63
CA GLU A 17 -6.44 14.97 -3.77
C GLU A 17 -5.50 15.29 -2.60
N SER A 18 -5.87 14.89 -1.38
CA SER A 18 -5.12 15.16 -0.15
C SER A 18 -4.35 13.94 0.39
N GLY A 19 -4.31 12.82 -0.33
CA GLY A 19 -3.63 11.60 0.14
C GLY A 19 -3.95 10.36 -0.69
N ALA A 20 -3.72 9.18 -0.13
CA ALA A 20 -4.17 7.94 -0.72
C ALA A 20 -4.55 6.94 0.37
N GLN A 21 -5.38 5.96 0.03
CA GLN A 21 -5.62 4.80 0.89
C GLN A 21 -4.98 3.56 0.27
N LEU A 22 -4.34 2.77 1.11
CA LEU A 22 -4.00 1.39 0.81
C LEU A 22 -5.17 0.52 1.22
N ILE A 23 -5.61 -0.32 0.31
CA ILE A 23 -6.68 -1.28 0.50
C ILE A 23 -6.06 -2.68 0.50
N ILE A 24 -6.35 -3.45 1.54
CA ILE A 24 -6.01 -4.86 1.61
C ILE A 24 -7.30 -5.63 1.32
N ASN A 25 -7.34 -6.35 0.22
CA ASN A 25 -8.53 -7.02 -0.29
C ASN A 25 -8.35 -8.55 -0.23
N ARG A 26 -9.41 -9.27 0.18
CA ARG A 26 -9.40 -10.73 0.37
C ARG A 26 -9.42 -11.51 -0.94
N GLN A 27 -9.88 -10.89 -2.03
CA GLN A 27 -9.88 -11.51 -3.34
C GLN A 27 -8.44 -11.63 -3.84
N HIS A 28 -8.10 -12.81 -4.33
CA HIS A 28 -6.81 -13.10 -4.95
C HIS A 28 -7.01 -14.00 -6.17
N GLY A 29 -6.10 -13.91 -7.15
CA GLY A 29 -6.15 -14.68 -8.40
C GLY A 29 -6.98 -14.04 -9.53
N GLN A 30 -7.56 -12.88 -9.29
CA GLN A 30 -8.22 -12.06 -10.30
C GLN A 30 -7.20 -11.25 -11.13
N TRP A 31 -7.61 -10.82 -12.31
CA TRP A 31 -6.85 -9.86 -13.10
C TRP A 31 -6.89 -8.47 -12.44
N GLY A 32 -5.83 -7.67 -12.58
CA GLY A 32 -5.62 -6.42 -11.84
C GLY A 32 -6.61 -5.28 -12.13
N THR A 33 -7.65 -5.52 -12.93
CA THR A 33 -8.72 -4.55 -13.23
C THR A 33 -10.08 -4.95 -12.65
N GLU A 34 -10.20 -6.16 -12.08
CA GLU A 34 -11.43 -6.63 -11.45
C GLU A 34 -11.35 -6.35 -9.95
N TYR A 35 -12.16 -5.39 -9.48
CA TYR A 35 -12.16 -4.92 -8.10
C TYR A 35 -13.56 -5.01 -7.49
N HIS A 36 -13.68 -5.79 -6.42
CA HIS A 36 -14.90 -6.00 -5.64
C HIS A 36 -14.72 -5.41 -4.24
N ALA A 37 -15.32 -4.25 -3.98
CA ALA A 37 -15.14 -3.50 -2.73
C ALA A 37 -15.65 -4.24 -1.49
N GLU A 38 -16.62 -5.15 -1.66
CA GLU A 38 -17.13 -6.03 -0.61
C GLU A 38 -16.07 -7.02 -0.09
N GLN A 39 -15.00 -7.24 -0.84
CA GLN A 39 -13.88 -8.09 -0.45
C GLN A 39 -12.81 -7.33 0.34
N ASP A 40 -12.94 -6.01 0.51
CA ASP A 40 -12.01 -5.21 1.30
C ASP A 40 -11.97 -5.72 2.74
N LEU A 41 -10.78 -6.08 3.20
CA LEU A 41 -10.54 -6.38 4.60
C LEU A 41 -10.42 -5.07 5.37
N VAL A 42 -9.53 -4.19 4.92
CA VAL A 42 -9.24 -2.90 5.55
C VAL A 42 -8.81 -1.87 4.52
N ARG A 43 -9.09 -0.60 4.84
CA ARG A 43 -8.52 0.56 4.15
C ARG A 43 -7.73 1.39 5.15
N VAL A 44 -6.47 1.65 4.86
CA VAL A 44 -5.57 2.39 5.74
C VAL A 44 -4.98 3.60 5.02
N PRO A 45 -4.89 4.76 5.68
CA PRO A 45 -4.32 5.95 5.06
C PRO A 45 -2.81 5.74 4.81
N LEU A 46 -2.37 6.12 3.61
CA LEU A 46 -0.95 6.21 3.25
C LEU A 46 -0.45 7.63 3.53
N THR A 47 0.79 7.74 4.00
CA THR A 47 1.51 9.01 4.04
C THR A 47 2.00 9.35 2.65
N ARG A 48 1.59 10.50 2.11
CA ARG A 48 2.11 11.03 0.84
C ARG A 48 3.25 12.02 1.11
N THR A 49 4.36 11.86 0.40
CA THR A 49 5.48 12.81 0.42
C THR A 49 5.97 13.10 -0.99
N SER A 50 6.61 14.26 -1.18
CA SER A 50 7.27 14.61 -2.43
C SER A 50 8.74 14.23 -2.39
N LEU A 51 9.24 13.65 -3.48
CA LEU A 51 10.64 13.29 -3.68
C LEU A 51 11.39 14.44 -4.34
N ALA A 52 12.69 14.57 -4.02
CA ALA A 52 13.56 15.58 -4.63
C ALA A 52 13.90 15.27 -6.09
N GLU A 53 13.97 13.98 -6.44
CA GLU A 53 14.26 13.48 -7.78
C GLU A 53 13.15 12.52 -8.23
N PRO A 54 12.79 12.51 -9.53
CA PRO A 54 11.76 11.64 -10.04
C PRO A 54 12.22 10.18 -10.09
N VAL A 55 11.29 9.25 -9.84
CA VAL A 55 11.46 7.81 -10.05
C VAL A 55 10.66 7.39 -11.28
N GLU A 56 11.35 7.08 -12.38
CA GLU A 56 10.71 6.74 -13.66
C GLU A 56 9.89 5.44 -13.61
N GLN A 57 10.43 4.41 -12.95
CA GLN A 57 9.76 3.12 -12.80
C GLN A 57 8.94 3.09 -11.50
N PHE A 58 7.67 2.69 -11.58
CA PHE A 58 6.89 2.44 -10.38
C PHE A 58 7.55 1.32 -9.55
N THR A 59 7.86 1.62 -8.29
CA THR A 59 8.51 0.67 -7.37
C THR A 59 7.63 0.42 -6.16
N VAL A 60 7.67 -0.83 -5.67
CA VAL A 60 7.05 -1.26 -4.41
C VAL A 60 8.14 -1.91 -3.57
N VAL A 61 8.49 -1.31 -2.44
CA VAL A 61 9.61 -1.75 -1.60
C VAL A 61 9.12 -1.94 -0.17
N LEU A 62 9.51 -3.06 0.42
CA LEU A 62 9.42 -3.30 1.86
C LEU A 62 10.79 -3.00 2.46
N GLU A 63 10.90 -1.90 3.19
CA GLU A 63 12.12 -1.52 3.92
C GLU A 63 12.04 -2.07 5.34
N PRO A 64 12.87 -3.08 5.72
CA PRO A 64 12.80 -3.70 7.04
C PRO A 64 13.26 -2.74 8.16
N ALA A 65 12.57 -2.78 9.30
CA ALA A 65 12.95 -2.05 10.51
C ALA A 65 12.38 -2.74 11.76
N GLY A 66 13.25 -3.10 12.72
CA GLY A 66 12.84 -3.75 13.96
C GLY A 66 12.04 -5.04 13.71
N ASN A 67 10.86 -5.16 14.33
CA ASN A 67 9.93 -6.28 14.14
C ASN A 67 8.96 -6.08 12.97
N GLY A 68 9.29 -5.23 12.00
CA GLY A 68 8.42 -4.89 10.89
C GLY A 68 9.16 -4.13 9.80
N GLY A 69 8.55 -3.07 9.31
CA GLY A 69 9.16 -2.25 8.28
C GLY A 69 8.24 -1.14 7.77
N THR A 70 8.63 -0.55 6.65
CA THR A 70 7.83 0.43 5.92
C THR A 70 7.58 -0.09 4.52
N LEU A 71 6.30 -0.16 4.12
CA LEU A 71 5.94 -0.31 2.71
C LEU A 71 6.05 1.05 2.05
N ARG A 72 6.78 1.13 0.94
CA ARG A 72 6.90 2.34 0.11
C ARG A 72 6.52 2.04 -1.33
N MET A 73 5.77 2.96 -1.91
CA MET A 73 5.40 2.96 -3.33
C MET A 73 5.83 4.30 -3.92
N ARG A 74 6.69 4.28 -4.95
CA ARG A 74 7.26 5.49 -5.55
C ARG A 74 7.06 5.50 -7.05
N TRP A 75 6.70 6.67 -7.58
CA TRP A 75 6.70 6.98 -9.01
C TRP A 75 6.67 8.49 -9.22
N ASP A 76 7.37 8.95 -10.26
CA ASP A 76 7.64 10.35 -10.49
C ASP A 76 8.19 11.00 -9.20
N THR A 77 7.65 12.14 -8.78
CA THR A 77 8.08 12.87 -7.60
C THR A 77 7.22 12.54 -6.38
N THR A 78 6.43 11.45 -6.42
CA THR A 78 5.51 11.07 -5.33
C THR A 78 5.93 9.76 -4.68
N GLU A 79 5.96 9.78 -3.34
CA GLU A 79 6.03 8.57 -2.52
C GLU A 79 4.77 8.42 -1.67
N TYR A 80 4.23 7.21 -1.65
CA TYR A 80 3.28 6.76 -0.64
C TYR A 80 3.95 5.77 0.30
N SER A 81 3.80 5.95 1.61
CA SER A 81 4.38 5.05 2.61
C SER A 81 3.44 4.72 3.76
N ILE A 82 3.67 3.55 4.37
CA ILE A 82 3.00 3.14 5.61
C ILE A 82 3.90 2.23 6.45
N PRO A 83 4.09 2.51 7.74
CA PRO A 83 4.80 1.62 8.64
C PRO A 83 3.92 0.43 9.06
N PHE A 84 4.53 -0.73 9.24
CA PHE A 84 3.88 -1.92 9.76
C PHE A 84 4.76 -2.66 10.77
N THR A 85 4.14 -3.51 11.57
CA THR A 85 4.80 -4.44 12.48
C THR A 85 4.28 -5.84 12.23
N VAL A 86 5.12 -6.83 12.49
CA VAL A 86 4.79 -8.25 12.44
C VAL A 86 4.75 -8.76 13.87
N LYS A 87 3.76 -9.61 14.18
CA LYS A 87 3.59 -10.28 15.47
C LYS A 87 3.76 -11.79 15.29
#